data_AF-A0A0B7IA27-F1
#
_entry.id   AF-A0A0B7IA27-F1
#
_cell.length_a   1.000
_cell.length_b   1.000
_cell.length_c   1.000
_cell.angle_alpha   90.00
_cell.angle_beta   90.00
_cell.angle_gamma   90.00
#
_symmetry.space_group_name_H-M   'P 1'
#
loop_
_entity.id
_entity.type
_entity.pdbx_description
1 polymer ?
#
loop_
_entity_poly.entity_id
_entity_poly.type
_entity_poly.pdbx_seq_one_letter_code
_entity_poly.pdbx_strand_id
1 'polypeptide(L)'
;MATTQYVRNGNQIEQIVFTDFNNDVIWVKIKSAQKTNLGLSLFRKENAHFSYDKNKLIMQGTLPNENQKGMEFATIAEVSTDGELTASLAGLEVRSASEVIVKISASTNYNYENGELENTDVVKQTLAYLKAINSLSFQNALLENQVTYGKIFNRNRWEMPTSLTDENLTTWQRLQRYQAGNTDAQLPVLYYNFGRYLLISSSRKRITPLPNLQGLWAEEYQNALEW
;
A
#
# COMPACT_ATOMS: atom_id res chain seq x y z
N MET A 1 4.47 4.53 -6.57
CA MET A 1 5.61 4.45 -5.64
C MET A 1 5.59 5.70 -4.79
N ALA A 2 5.75 5.55 -3.49
CA ALA A 2 5.94 6.63 -2.52
C ALA A 2 7.29 6.43 -1.84
N THR A 3 8.00 7.53 -1.56
CA THR A 3 9.31 7.50 -0.89
C THR A 3 9.27 8.44 0.31
N THR A 4 9.80 7.97 1.43
CA THR A 4 9.97 8.75 2.67
C THR A 4 11.43 8.66 3.08
N GLN A 5 12.07 9.80 3.35
CA GLN A 5 13.44 9.87 3.84
C GLN A 5 13.50 10.73 5.10
N TYR A 6 14.23 10.27 6.11
CA TYR A 6 14.40 10.99 7.37
C TYR A 6 15.67 10.54 8.10
N VAL A 7 16.09 11.32 9.09
CA VAL A 7 17.22 10.99 9.98
C VAL A 7 16.67 10.71 11.38
N ARG A 8 17.07 9.59 11.98
CA ARG A 8 16.75 9.24 13.35
C ARG A 8 18.02 8.85 14.08
N ASN A 9 18.33 9.52 15.18
CA ASN A 9 19.56 9.30 15.97
C ASN A 9 20.83 9.31 15.11
N GLY A 10 20.90 10.19 14.11
CA GLY A 10 22.03 10.27 13.18
C GLY A 10 22.05 9.22 12.06
N ASN A 11 21.12 8.25 12.07
CA ASN A 11 20.99 7.25 11.02
C ASN A 11 20.01 7.73 9.94
N GLN A 12 20.45 7.76 8.69
CA GLN A 12 19.59 8.07 7.53
C GLN A 12 18.76 6.85 7.16
N ILE A 13 17.44 7.03 7.08
CA ILE A 13 16.47 5.99 6.77
C ILE A 13 15.69 6.40 5.51
N GLU A 14 15.56 5.45 4.59
CA GLU A 14 14.74 5.56 3.39
C GLU A 14 13.67 4.46 3.39
N GLN A 15 12.43 4.83 3.07
CA GLN A 15 11.32 3.90 2.92
C GLN A 15 10.72 4.08 1.53
N ILE A 16 10.57 2.99 0.78
CA ILE A 16 9.94 2.98 -0.53
C ILE A 16 8.75 2.02 -0.48
N VAL A 17 7.58 2.51 -0.89
CA VAL A 17 6.34 1.73 -0.90
C VAL A 17 5.69 1.79 -2.27
N PHE A 18 5.19 0.66 -2.77
CA PHE A 18 4.32 0.64 -3.94
C PHE A 18 3.38 -0.57 -3.93
N THR A 19 2.20 -0.39 -4.52
CA THR A 19 1.29 -1.49 -4.84
C THR A 19 1.64 -2.02 -6.22
N ASP A 20 1.97 -3.29 -6.30
CA ASP A 20 2.34 -4.00 -7.52
C ASP A 20 1.11 -4.17 -8.42
N PHE A 21 1.18 -3.62 -9.63
CA PHE A 21 0.13 -3.76 -10.64
C PHE A 21 0.10 -5.12 -11.32
N ASN A 22 1.18 -5.90 -11.23
CA ASN A 22 1.29 -7.20 -11.90
C ASN A 22 0.92 -8.35 -10.94
N ASN A 23 1.28 -8.20 -9.66
CA ASN A 23 1.26 -9.33 -8.71
C ASN A 23 0.30 -9.20 -7.52
N ASP A 24 -0.45 -8.10 -7.45
CA ASP A 24 -1.47 -7.84 -6.41
C ASP A 24 -0.94 -7.93 -4.96
N VAL A 25 0.26 -7.38 -4.75
CA VAL A 25 0.90 -7.25 -3.45
C VAL A 25 1.37 -5.82 -3.22
N ILE A 26 1.48 -5.41 -1.96
CA ILE A 26 2.16 -4.17 -1.58
C ILE A 26 3.59 -4.51 -1.17
N TRP A 27 4.54 -3.80 -1.75
CA TRP A 27 5.95 -3.87 -1.38
C TRP A 27 6.32 -2.68 -0.52
N VAL A 28 7.02 -2.96 0.58
CA VAL A 28 7.67 -1.97 1.43
C VAL A 28 9.15 -2.33 1.50
N LYS A 29 10.02 -1.37 1.20
CA LYS A 29 11.45 -1.47 1.42
C LYS A 29 11.87 -0.41 2.41
N ILE A 30 12.59 -0.80 3.45
CA ILE A 30 13.18 0.08 4.45
C ILE A 30 14.69 -0.12 4.37
N LYS A 31 15.43 0.96 4.12
CA LYS A 31 16.89 0.98 4.08
C LYS A 31 17.40 1.94 5.14
N SER A 32 18.46 1.54 5.83
CA SER A 32 19.14 2.38 6.82
C SER A 32 20.63 2.45 6.52
N ALA A 33 21.23 3.62 6.71
CA ALA A 33 22.65 3.84 6.44
C ALA A 33 23.56 3.10 7.44
N GLN A 34 23.09 2.95 8.68
CA GLN A 34 23.71 2.16 9.74
C GLN A 34 22.74 1.08 10.20
N LYS A 35 23.25 -0.08 10.63
CA LYS A 35 22.44 -1.19 11.14
C LYS A 35 21.52 -0.73 12.26
N THR A 36 20.23 -1.03 12.15
CA THR A 36 19.21 -0.63 13.12
C THR A 36 18.31 -1.78 13.52
N ASN A 37 17.61 -1.60 14.64
CA ASN A 37 16.53 -2.48 15.07
C ASN A 37 15.18 -1.85 14.69
N LEU A 38 14.18 -2.67 14.40
CA LEU A 38 12.80 -2.23 14.17
C LEU A 38 11.80 -3.30 14.63
N GLY A 39 10.63 -2.85 15.06
CA GLY A 39 9.47 -3.71 15.31
C GLY A 39 8.44 -3.56 14.18
N LEU A 40 7.84 -4.67 13.77
CA LEU A 40 6.80 -4.73 12.75
C LEU A 40 5.58 -5.47 13.31
N SER A 41 4.40 -4.88 13.17
CA SER A 41 3.14 -5.47 13.60
C SER A 41 2.02 -5.10 12.64
N LEU A 42 1.03 -5.98 12.51
CA LEU A 42 -0.26 -5.66 11.91
C LEU A 42 -1.23 -5.27 13.03
N PHE A 43 -2.13 -4.34 12.75
CA PHE A 43 -3.11 -3.89 13.71
C PHE A 43 -4.46 -3.62 13.04
N ARG A 44 -5.51 -3.97 13.77
CA ARG A 44 -6.91 -3.64 13.47
C ARG A 44 -7.64 -3.55 14.80
N LYS A 45 -8.48 -2.53 14.96
CA LYS A 45 -9.15 -2.22 16.23
C LYS A 45 -10.11 -3.32 16.68
N GLU A 46 -10.80 -3.95 15.74
CA GLU A 46 -11.88 -4.90 16.01
C GLU A 46 -11.93 -6.02 14.99
N ASN A 47 -12.55 -7.14 15.39
CA ASN A 47 -12.86 -8.28 14.53
C ASN A 47 -11.64 -8.89 13.83
N ALA A 48 -10.48 -8.87 14.50
CA ALA A 48 -9.23 -9.44 14.00
C ALA A 48 -8.52 -10.27 15.07
N HIS A 49 -7.88 -11.33 14.59
CA HIS A 49 -6.95 -12.18 15.32
C HIS A 49 -5.58 -12.08 14.65
N PHE A 50 -4.54 -12.06 15.47
CA PHE A 50 -3.16 -11.93 15.03
C PHE A 50 -2.40 -13.21 15.36
N SER A 51 -1.63 -13.71 14.41
CA SER A 51 -0.71 -14.81 14.63
C SER A 51 0.60 -14.56 13.89
N TYR A 52 1.64 -15.27 14.32
CA TYR A 52 3.00 -15.09 13.83
C TYR A 52 3.58 -16.46 13.49
N ASP A 53 4.08 -16.60 12.26
CA ASP A 53 4.77 -17.81 11.82
C ASP A 53 6.07 -17.43 11.12
N LYS A 54 7.20 -17.74 11.78
CA LYS A 54 8.56 -17.48 11.29
C LYS A 54 8.76 -16.01 10.89
N ASN A 55 8.63 -15.72 9.60
CA ASN A 55 8.82 -14.40 9.01
C ASN A 55 7.51 -13.74 8.55
N LYS A 56 6.36 -14.23 9.01
CA LYS A 56 5.04 -13.77 8.59
C LYS A 56 4.27 -13.21 9.77
N LEU A 57 3.74 -12.01 9.60
CA LEU A 57 2.66 -11.46 10.41
C LEU A 57 1.35 -11.84 9.71
N ILE A 58 0.43 -12.50 10.41
CA ILE A 58 -0.87 -12.89 9.88
C ILE A 58 -1.94 -12.18 10.70
N MET A 59 -2.80 -11.43 10.01
CA MET A 59 -4.01 -10.85 10.56
C MET A 59 -5.20 -11.46 9.81
N GLN A 60 -6.15 -12.03 10.52
CA GLN A 60 -7.38 -12.59 9.93
C GLN A 60 -8.60 -12.26 10.78
N GLY A 61 -9.77 -12.29 10.18
CA GLY A 61 -11.00 -12.02 10.90
C GLY A 61 -12.25 -12.16 10.07
N THR A 62 -13.38 -11.84 10.69
CA THR A 62 -14.71 -11.89 10.07
C THR A 62 -15.43 -10.59 10.39
N LEU A 63 -15.87 -9.88 9.36
CA LEU A 63 -16.65 -8.65 9.53
C LEU A 63 -18.02 -8.96 10.15
N PRO A 64 -18.60 -8.08 10.97
CA PRO A 64 -19.95 -8.26 11.48
C PRO A 64 -20.97 -8.21 10.34
N ASN A 65 -21.99 -9.06 10.39
CA ASN A 65 -23.10 -9.10 9.42
C ASN A 65 -24.39 -9.55 10.11
N GLU A 66 -24.92 -8.73 11.02
CA GLU A 66 -26.13 -9.02 11.81
C GLU A 66 -26.18 -10.49 12.28
N ASN A 67 -27.18 -11.26 11.83
CA ASN A 67 -27.39 -12.68 12.15
C ASN A 67 -26.85 -13.64 11.07
N GLN A 68 -26.12 -13.14 10.08
CA GLN A 68 -25.58 -13.91 8.96
C GLN A 68 -24.06 -14.07 9.06
N LYS A 69 -23.53 -15.02 8.28
CA LYS A 69 -22.07 -15.16 8.13
C LYS A 69 -21.53 -13.87 7.48
N GLY A 70 -20.58 -13.24 8.17
CA GLY A 70 -19.89 -12.07 7.64
C GLY A 70 -18.73 -12.42 6.72
N MET A 71 -18.24 -11.40 6.02
CA MET A 71 -17.10 -11.54 5.12
C MET A 71 -15.83 -11.84 5.92
N GLU A 72 -15.14 -12.91 5.55
CA GLU A 72 -13.84 -13.27 6.10
C GLU A 72 -12.74 -12.52 5.35
N PHE A 73 -11.69 -12.13 6.08
CA PHE A 73 -10.53 -11.46 5.50
C PHE A 73 -9.24 -11.99 6.09
N ALA A 74 -8.17 -11.92 5.31
CA ALA A 74 -6.81 -12.14 5.75
C ALA A 74 -5.88 -11.06 5.19
N THR A 75 -4.84 -10.74 5.95
CA THR A 75 -3.71 -9.91 5.55
C THR A 75 -2.45 -10.55 6.08
N ILE A 76 -1.47 -10.77 5.21
CA ILE A 76 -0.21 -11.41 5.55
C ILE A 76 0.93 -10.50 5.10
N ALA A 77 1.79 -10.14 6.04
CA ALA A 77 3.04 -9.45 5.77
C ALA A 77 4.21 -10.41 5.93
N GLU A 78 4.88 -10.75 4.83
CA GLU A 78 6.09 -11.58 4.81
C GLU A 78 7.34 -10.68 4.79
N VAL A 79 8.22 -10.88 5.78
CA VAL A 79 9.41 -10.05 6.01
C VAL A 79 10.67 -10.78 5.57
N SER A 80 11.58 -10.05 4.94
CA SER A 80 12.95 -10.48 4.60
C SER A 80 13.93 -9.39 4.99
N THR A 81 15.09 -9.76 5.51
CA THR A 81 16.07 -8.82 6.05
C THR A 81 17.48 -9.41 6.02
N ASP A 82 18.49 -8.53 6.00
CA ASP A 82 19.90 -8.87 6.19
C ASP A 82 20.33 -8.94 7.67
N GLY A 83 19.41 -8.61 8.59
CA GLY A 83 19.58 -8.75 10.03
C GLY A 83 19.02 -10.05 10.61
N GLU A 84 18.85 -10.08 11.93
CA GLU A 84 18.20 -11.17 12.64
C GLU A 84 16.70 -10.89 12.77
N LEU A 85 15.86 -11.91 12.52
CA LEU A 85 14.41 -11.81 12.63
C LEU A 85 13.90 -12.73 13.74
N THR A 86 13.15 -12.17 14.68
CA THR A 86 12.57 -12.91 15.80
C THR A 86 11.09 -12.60 15.95
N ALA A 87 10.28 -13.62 16.21
CA ALA A 87 8.86 -13.44 16.52
C ALA A 87 8.68 -13.19 18.02
N SER A 88 7.80 -12.25 18.35
CA SER A 88 7.41 -11.89 19.73
C SER A 88 5.88 -11.85 19.84
N LEU A 89 5.37 -11.69 21.06
CA LEU A 89 3.92 -11.52 21.28
C LEU A 89 3.37 -10.22 20.64
N ALA A 90 4.22 -9.21 20.44
CA ALA A 90 3.84 -7.91 19.90
C ALA A 90 4.01 -7.79 18.36
N GLY A 91 4.62 -8.79 17.71
CA GLY A 91 4.96 -8.73 16.28
C GLY A 91 6.33 -9.33 15.98
N LEU A 92 6.92 -8.92 14.85
CA LEU A 92 8.27 -9.29 14.45
C LEU A 92 9.28 -8.23 14.88
N GLU A 93 10.34 -8.65 15.55
CA GLU A 93 11.51 -7.83 15.83
C GLU A 93 12.61 -8.14 14.81
N VAL A 94 13.09 -7.10 14.14
CA VAL A 94 14.31 -7.16 13.31
C VAL A 94 15.45 -6.50 14.08
N ARG A 95 16.60 -7.18 14.15
CA ARG A 95 17.80 -6.69 14.81
C ARG A 95 18.96 -6.56 13.84
N SER A 96 19.76 -5.50 13.99
CA SER A 96 21.00 -5.29 13.25
C SER A 96 20.85 -5.33 11.72
N ALA A 97 19.74 -4.82 11.18
CA ALA A 97 19.44 -4.80 9.75
C ALA A 97 19.85 -3.49 9.09
N SER A 98 20.37 -3.56 7.86
CA SER A 98 20.53 -2.40 6.98
C SER A 98 19.41 -2.31 5.94
N GLU A 99 18.78 -3.45 5.61
CA GLU A 99 17.68 -3.56 4.67
C GLU A 99 16.58 -4.49 5.18
N VAL A 100 15.33 -4.04 5.06
CA VAL A 100 14.13 -4.84 5.33
C VAL A 100 13.18 -4.70 4.15
N ILE A 101 12.71 -5.83 3.63
CA ILE A 101 11.69 -5.91 2.60
C ILE A 101 10.46 -6.59 3.20
N VAL A 102 9.30 -5.97 3.04
CA VAL A 102 8.01 -6.52 3.45
C VAL A 102 7.13 -6.66 2.22
N LYS A 103 6.63 -7.87 1.98
CA LYS A 103 5.58 -8.18 1.01
C LYS A 103 4.26 -8.30 1.76
N ILE A 104 3.28 -7.49 1.43
CA ILE A 104 1.96 -7.50 2.06
C ILE A 104 0.93 -7.94 1.03
N SER A 105 0.18 -8.99 1.35
CA SER A 105 -0.96 -9.46 0.57
C SER A 105 -2.19 -9.47 1.45
N ALA A 106 -3.37 -9.25 0.85
CA ALA A 106 -4.65 -9.33 1.54
C ALA A 106 -5.71 -9.93 0.62
N SER A 107 -6.64 -10.69 1.18
CA SER A 107 -7.79 -11.22 0.47
C SER A 107 -9.02 -11.29 1.37
N THR A 108 -10.18 -11.38 0.74
CA THR A 108 -11.45 -11.70 1.38
C THR A 108 -12.06 -12.93 0.71
N ASN A 109 -13.07 -13.52 1.34
CA ASN A 109 -13.86 -14.57 0.69
C ASN A 109 -15.00 -14.01 -0.20
N TYR A 110 -14.96 -12.72 -0.54
CA TYR A 110 -15.96 -12.10 -1.41
C TYR A 110 -15.66 -12.36 -2.89
N ASN A 111 -16.65 -12.88 -3.61
CA ASN A 111 -16.58 -13.06 -5.05
C ASN A 111 -17.14 -11.83 -5.76
N TYR A 112 -16.28 -11.14 -6.50
CA TYR A 112 -16.62 -9.90 -7.22
C TYR A 112 -17.46 -10.10 -8.48
N GLU A 113 -17.61 -11.35 -8.97
CA GLU A 113 -18.41 -11.67 -10.16
C GLU A 113 -19.89 -11.87 -9.82
N ASN A 114 -20.19 -12.56 -8.72
CA ASN A 114 -21.57 -12.86 -8.31
C ASN A 114 -22.03 -12.12 -7.04
N GLY A 115 -21.10 -11.47 -6.32
CA GLY A 115 -21.39 -10.74 -5.08
C GLY A 115 -21.61 -11.62 -3.84
N GLU A 116 -21.27 -12.90 -3.91
CA GLU A 116 -21.48 -13.87 -2.83
C GLU A 116 -20.22 -14.07 -1.98
N LEU A 117 -20.41 -14.62 -0.76
CA LEU A 117 -19.32 -15.07 0.10
C LEU A 117 -19.01 -16.53 -0.19
N GLU A 118 -17.79 -16.80 -0.66
CA GLU A 118 -17.32 -18.15 -0.91
C GLU A 118 -16.89 -18.84 0.39
N ASN A 119 -16.95 -20.17 0.38
CA ASN A 119 -16.39 -21.00 1.45
C ASN A 119 -14.92 -21.31 1.17
N THR A 120 -14.10 -20.27 1.10
CA THR A 120 -12.65 -20.36 0.83
C THR A 120 -11.83 -20.03 2.08
N ASP A 121 -10.69 -20.70 2.23
CA ASP A 121 -9.71 -20.38 3.27
C ASP A 121 -8.90 -19.15 2.83
N VAL A 122 -9.28 -17.99 3.38
CA VAL A 122 -8.69 -16.68 3.05
C VAL A 122 -7.20 -16.60 3.38
N VAL A 123 -6.73 -17.30 4.42
CA VAL A 123 -5.29 -17.33 4.77
C VAL A 123 -4.53 -18.13 3.73
N LYS A 124 -5.04 -19.31 3.37
CA LYS A 124 -4.42 -20.14 2.32
C LYS A 124 -4.38 -19.44 0.97
N GLN A 125 -5.44 -18.71 0.61
CA GLN A 125 -5.47 -17.88 -0.59
C GLN A 125 -4.43 -16.76 -0.54
N THR A 126 -4.38 -16.01 0.55
CA THR A 126 -3.41 -14.92 0.74
C THR A 126 -1.96 -15.42 0.66
N LEU A 127 -1.67 -16.59 1.27
CA LEU A 127 -0.37 -17.25 1.17
C LEU A 127 -0.04 -17.67 -0.27
N ALA A 128 -1.03 -18.09 -1.06
CA ALA A 128 -0.82 -18.46 -2.45
C ALA A 128 -0.36 -17.26 -3.30
N TYR A 129 -0.93 -16.07 -3.08
CA TYR A 129 -0.47 -14.84 -3.75
C TYR A 129 0.99 -14.52 -3.42
N LEU A 130 1.38 -14.61 -2.14
CA LEU A 130 2.78 -14.40 -1.73
C LEU A 130 3.73 -15.47 -2.28
N LYS A 131 3.27 -16.72 -2.35
CA LYS A 131 4.06 -17.84 -2.89
C LYS A 131 4.31 -17.68 -4.39
N ALA A 132 3.34 -17.17 -5.15
CA ALA A 132 3.45 -16.97 -6.59
C ALA A 132 4.60 -16.02 -6.97
N ILE A 133 5.02 -15.14 -6.06
CA ILE A 133 6.08 -14.15 -6.27
C ILE A 133 7.33 -14.39 -5.41
N ASN A 134 7.52 -15.59 -4.86
CA ASN A 134 8.59 -15.80 -3.88
C ASN A 134 10.00 -15.50 -4.44
N SER A 135 10.19 -15.68 -5.75
CA SER A 135 11.46 -15.52 -6.46
C SER A 135 11.63 -14.12 -7.04
N LEU A 136 10.59 -13.29 -6.99
CA LEU A 136 10.62 -11.93 -7.51
C LEU A 136 11.34 -11.02 -6.50
N SER A 137 12.39 -10.33 -6.95
CA SER A 137 13.08 -9.34 -6.13
C SER A 137 12.30 -8.02 -6.11
N PHE A 138 12.48 -7.23 -5.05
CA PHE A 138 11.89 -5.90 -4.94
C PHE A 138 12.23 -5.01 -6.15
N GLN A 139 13.49 -5.05 -6.60
CA GLN A 139 13.97 -4.25 -7.73
C GLN A 139 13.28 -4.65 -9.04
N ASN A 140 13.14 -5.95 -9.30
CA ASN A 140 12.46 -6.43 -10.51
C ASN A 140 10.97 -6.09 -10.46
N ALA A 141 10.30 -6.34 -9.32
CA ALA A 141 8.90 -5.96 -9.12
C ALA A 141 8.67 -4.46 -9.36
N LEU A 142 9.57 -3.61 -8.84
CA LEU A 142 9.46 -2.16 -9.01
C LEU A 142 9.62 -1.75 -10.49
N LEU A 143 10.60 -2.29 -11.20
CA LEU A 143 10.84 -1.99 -12.62
C LEU A 143 9.65 -2.45 -13.48
N GLU A 144 9.18 -3.68 -13.30
CA GLU A 144 8.02 -4.21 -14.02
C GLU A 144 6.76 -3.39 -13.73
N ASN A 145 6.55 -3.00 -12.47
CA ASN A 145 5.44 -2.16 -12.07
C ASN A 145 5.50 -0.77 -12.73
N GLN A 146 6.68 -0.14 -12.79
CA GLN A 146 6.87 1.15 -13.47
C GLN A 146 6.56 1.06 -14.97
N VAL A 147 6.98 -0.02 -15.63
CA VAL A 147 6.67 -0.27 -17.04
C VAL A 147 5.16 -0.45 -17.24
N THR A 148 4.52 -1.31 -16.45
CA THR A 148 3.07 -1.58 -16.57
C THR A 148 2.24 -0.34 -16.28
N TYR A 149 2.50 0.35 -15.17
CA TYR A 149 1.80 1.57 -14.80
C TYR A 149 2.05 2.68 -15.84
N GLY A 150 3.30 2.84 -16.27
CA GLY A 150 3.71 3.82 -17.27
C GLY A 150 2.99 3.68 -18.60
N LYS A 151 2.70 2.46 -19.07
CA LYS A 151 1.91 2.22 -20.29
C LYS A 151 0.49 2.80 -20.25
N ILE A 152 -0.06 3.01 -19.06
CA ILE A 152 -1.42 3.57 -18.86
C ILE A 152 -1.32 5.06 -18.56
N PHE A 153 -0.49 5.42 -17.58
CA PHE A 153 -0.35 6.80 -17.12
C PHE A 153 0.21 7.72 -18.21
N ASN A 154 1.16 7.27 -19.03
CA ASN A 154 1.80 8.09 -20.06
C ASN A 154 0.96 8.29 -21.33
N ARG A 155 -0.24 7.70 -21.45
CA ARG A 155 -1.11 7.83 -22.64
C ARG A 155 -1.63 9.25 -22.87
N ASN A 156 -1.65 10.07 -21.84
CA ASN A 156 -2.03 11.47 -21.93
C ASN A 156 -1.04 12.29 -21.09
N ARG A 157 -0.65 13.44 -21.62
CA ARG A 157 0.18 14.44 -20.96
C ARG A 157 -0.42 15.81 -21.22
N TRP A 158 -0.60 16.57 -20.15
CA TRP A 158 -0.90 17.99 -20.22
C TRP A 158 0.33 18.74 -19.70
N GLU A 159 0.85 19.66 -20.50
CA GLU A 159 2.02 20.47 -20.17
C GLU A 159 1.62 21.95 -20.21
N MET A 160 2.18 22.72 -19.28
CA MET A 160 2.08 24.18 -19.18
C MET A 160 3.48 24.74 -18.94
N PRO A 161 3.72 26.05 -19.16
CA PRO A 161 5.00 26.67 -18.85
C PRO A 161 5.40 26.47 -17.38
N THR A 162 6.67 26.14 -17.15
CA THR A 162 7.25 26.06 -15.81
C THR A 162 7.72 27.45 -15.37
N SER A 163 7.17 27.99 -14.28
CA SER A 163 7.81 29.07 -13.53
C SER A 163 8.73 28.44 -12.47
N LEU A 164 10.03 28.70 -12.56
CA LEU A 164 11.06 28.17 -11.64
C LEU A 164 10.90 28.63 -10.18
N THR A 165 9.90 29.48 -9.88
CA THR A 165 9.68 30.12 -8.58
C THR A 165 9.24 29.19 -7.45
N ASP A 166 8.79 27.97 -7.77
CA ASP A 166 8.10 27.09 -6.82
C ASP A 166 8.78 25.72 -6.62
N GLU A 167 10.01 25.52 -7.13
CA GLU A 167 10.72 24.21 -7.06
C GLU A 167 11.03 23.73 -5.64
N ASN A 168 11.16 24.64 -4.68
CA ASN A 168 11.44 24.32 -3.27
C ASN A 168 10.20 24.27 -2.37
N LEU A 169 9.00 24.46 -2.94
CA LEU A 169 7.76 24.47 -2.15
C LEU A 169 7.11 23.09 -2.12
N THR A 170 6.64 22.70 -0.94
CA THR A 170 5.77 21.53 -0.79
C THR A 170 4.45 21.76 -1.53
N THR A 171 3.78 20.68 -1.97
CA THR A 171 2.46 20.76 -2.60
C THR A 171 1.44 21.51 -1.71
N TRP A 172 1.55 21.38 -0.39
CA TRP A 172 0.72 22.12 0.57
C TRP A 172 0.97 23.63 0.50
N GLN A 173 2.22 24.07 0.52
CA GLN A 173 2.57 25.49 0.41
C GLN A 173 2.16 26.08 -0.94
N ARG A 174 2.30 25.31 -2.02
CA ARG A 174 1.83 25.71 -3.37
C ARG A 174 0.32 25.96 -3.36
N LEU A 175 -0.46 25.07 -2.73
CA LEU A 175 -1.91 25.23 -2.61
C LEU A 175 -2.28 26.49 -1.80
N GLN A 176 -1.63 26.74 -0.68
CA GLN A 176 -1.86 27.94 0.14
C GLN A 176 -1.57 29.23 -0.64
N ARG A 177 -0.47 29.27 -1.40
CA ARG A 177 -0.11 30.42 -2.26
C ARG A 177 -1.11 30.63 -3.38
N TYR A 178 -1.55 29.56 -4.03
CA TYR A 178 -2.58 29.60 -5.08
C TYR A 178 -3.90 30.13 -4.54
N GLN A 179 -4.32 29.68 -3.35
CA GLN A 179 -5.49 30.21 -2.65
C GLN A 179 -5.37 31.71 -2.33
N ALA A 180 -4.15 32.18 -2.01
CA ALA A 180 -3.86 33.60 -1.79
C ALA A 180 -3.76 34.44 -3.08
N GLY A 181 -4.05 33.88 -4.25
CA GLY A 181 -4.08 34.58 -5.54
C GLY A 181 -2.74 34.63 -6.30
N ASN A 182 -1.72 33.90 -5.83
CA ASN A 182 -0.47 33.76 -6.59
C ASN A 182 -0.65 32.81 -7.78
N THR A 183 0.11 33.04 -8.84
CA THR A 183 0.07 32.19 -10.04
C THR A 183 0.90 30.93 -9.85
N ASP A 184 0.33 29.76 -10.16
CA ASP A 184 1.04 28.49 -10.30
C ASP A 184 0.43 27.73 -11.49
N ALA A 185 1.07 27.82 -12.65
CA ALA A 185 0.58 27.17 -13.88
C ALA A 185 0.71 25.64 -13.83
N GLN A 186 1.54 25.10 -12.93
CA GLN A 186 1.78 23.66 -12.79
C GLN A 186 0.80 22.99 -11.82
N LEU A 187 0.17 23.75 -10.91
CA LEU A 187 -0.76 23.17 -9.93
C LEU A 187 -2.03 22.57 -10.59
N PRO A 188 -2.68 23.20 -11.57
CA PRO A 188 -3.77 22.57 -12.33
C PRO A 188 -3.33 21.31 -13.09
N VAL A 189 -2.13 21.33 -13.68
CA VAL A 189 -1.54 20.17 -14.37
C VAL A 189 -1.30 19.01 -13.40
N LEU A 190 -0.78 19.30 -12.20
CA LEU A 190 -0.61 18.31 -11.14
C LEU A 190 -1.96 17.71 -10.72
N TYR A 191 -2.98 18.56 -10.50
CA TYR A 191 -4.31 18.11 -10.11
C TYR A 191 -4.97 17.21 -11.17
N TYR A 192 -4.86 17.58 -12.45
CA TYR A 192 -5.33 16.74 -13.57
C TYR A 192 -4.68 15.36 -13.58
N ASN A 193 -3.35 15.33 -13.46
CA ASN A 193 -2.60 14.07 -13.44
C ASN A 193 -2.87 13.26 -12.17
N PHE A 194 -3.15 13.91 -11.05
CA PHE A 194 -3.54 13.25 -9.80
C PHE A 194 -4.89 12.53 -9.93
N GLY A 195 -5.89 13.15 -10.55
CA GLY A 195 -7.17 12.48 -10.83
C GLY A 195 -7.00 11.22 -11.68
N ARG A 196 -6.15 11.28 -12.71
CA ARG A 196 -5.80 10.09 -13.53
C ARG A 196 -5.06 9.04 -12.72
N TYR A 197 -4.12 9.45 -11.85
CA TYR A 197 -3.42 8.56 -10.94
C TYR A 197 -4.40 7.81 -10.03
N LEU A 198 -5.35 8.52 -9.41
CA LEU A 198 -6.36 7.94 -8.52
C LEU A 198 -7.25 6.95 -9.26
N LEU A 199 -7.72 7.30 -10.46
CA LEU A 199 -8.53 6.40 -11.29
C LEU A 199 -7.76 5.11 -11.62
N ILE A 200 -6.54 5.21 -12.15
CA ILE A 200 -5.73 4.04 -12.51
C ILE A 200 -5.44 3.16 -11.29
N SER A 201 -5.17 3.77 -10.14
CA SER A 201 -4.86 3.05 -8.90
C SER A 201 -6.07 2.38 -8.24
N SER A 202 -7.29 2.84 -8.52
CA SER A 202 -8.51 2.35 -7.88
C SER A 202 -9.43 1.52 -8.79
N SER A 203 -9.32 1.66 -10.11
CA SER A 203 -10.10 0.88 -11.08
C SER A 203 -9.20 -0.10 -11.84
N ARG A 204 -8.98 -1.29 -11.29
CA ARG A 204 -8.29 -2.39 -12.01
C ARG A 204 -9.33 -3.25 -12.72
N LYS A 205 -8.96 -3.86 -13.86
CA LYS A 205 -9.84 -4.74 -14.66
C LYS A 205 -10.48 -5.91 -13.88
N ARG A 206 -9.94 -6.27 -12.71
CA ARG A 206 -10.43 -7.33 -11.83
C ARG A 206 -11.17 -6.82 -10.59
N ILE A 207 -11.29 -5.50 -10.43
CA ILE A 207 -12.02 -4.86 -9.33
C ILE A 207 -13.33 -4.32 -9.92
N THR A 208 -14.42 -4.99 -9.59
CA THR A 208 -15.80 -4.55 -9.87
C THR A 208 -16.56 -4.55 -8.55
N PRO A 209 -17.29 -3.48 -8.19
CA PRO A 209 -17.60 -2.28 -8.98
C PRO A 209 -16.46 -1.24 -9.03
N LEU A 210 -16.67 -0.19 -9.83
CA LEU A 210 -15.84 1.01 -9.86
C LEU A 210 -15.63 1.57 -8.43
N PRO A 211 -14.52 2.29 -8.18
CA PRO A 211 -14.23 2.94 -6.90
C PRO A 211 -15.44 3.64 -6.29
N ASN A 212 -15.66 3.44 -4.99
CA ASN A 212 -16.73 4.12 -4.24
C ASN A 212 -16.40 5.62 -4.05
N LEU A 213 -17.20 6.35 -3.25
CA LEU A 213 -16.99 7.80 -3.01
C LEU A 213 -15.60 8.17 -2.46
N GLN A 214 -14.86 7.21 -1.89
CA GLN A 214 -13.52 7.38 -1.35
C GLN A 214 -12.46 6.59 -2.15
N GLY A 215 -12.83 6.03 -3.30
CA GLY A 215 -11.97 5.14 -4.06
C GLY A 215 -11.79 3.79 -3.40
N LEU A 216 -10.56 3.49 -2.98
CA LEU A 216 -10.19 2.34 -2.15
C LEU A 216 -9.63 2.78 -0.78
N TRP A 217 -9.67 4.09 -0.49
CA TRP A 217 -8.96 4.68 0.65
C TRP A 217 -9.97 5.15 1.69
N ALA A 218 -10.29 4.28 2.63
CA ALA A 218 -11.15 4.59 3.77
C ALA A 218 -10.46 4.15 5.08
N GLU A 219 -10.35 5.07 6.04
CA GLU A 219 -9.78 4.79 7.37
C GLU A 219 -10.84 4.26 8.34
N GLU A 220 -12.10 4.60 8.11
CA GLU A 220 -13.21 4.27 8.99
C GLU A 220 -13.74 2.85 8.74
N TYR A 221 -14.11 2.17 9.83
CA TYR A 221 -14.63 0.80 9.81
C TYR A 221 -16.08 0.72 9.31
N GLN A 222 -16.83 1.82 9.44
CA GLN A 222 -18.22 1.96 8.97
C GLN A 222 -18.26 2.94 7.80
N ASN A 223 -18.22 2.43 6.58
CA ASN A 223 -18.46 3.24 5.37
C ASN A 223 -19.86 3.00 4.76
N ALA A 224 -20.75 2.35 5.53
CA ALA A 224 -22.16 2.39 5.21
C ALA A 224 -22.66 3.77 5.61
N LEU A 225 -22.88 4.63 4.62
CA LEU A 225 -23.86 5.68 4.78
C LEU A 225 -25.14 4.99 5.28
N GLU A 226 -25.51 5.27 6.53
CA GLU A 226 -26.85 5.03 7.02
C GLU A 226 -27.79 5.84 6.13
N TRP A 227 -28.49 5.16 5.22
CA TRP A 227 -29.67 5.68 4.54
C TRP A 227 -30.84 4.76 4.86
#